data_AF-A0A1H4GV66-F1
#
_entry.id   AF-A0A1H4GV66-F1
#
_cell.length_a   1.000
_cell.length_b   1.000
_cell.length_c   1.000
_cell.angle_alpha   90.00
_cell.angle_beta   90.00
_cell.angle_gamma   90.00
#
_symmetry.space_group_name_H-M   'P 1'
#
loop_
_entity.id
_entity.type
_entity.pdbx_description
1 polymer ?
#
loop_
_entity_poly.entity_id
_entity_poly.type
_entity_poly.pdbx_seq_one_letter_code
_entity_poly.pdbx_strand_id
1 'polypeptide(L)'
;MSDDYQIEIPPSFFALFTDRRQRLYEPIAVVRERYEVCEDLANHLVQQALTLHHVEVPSEVEILGKIHAGLAATGSSFSPAEAQWVTRRLAELLGWGDPSFDDPTHAPD
;
A
#
# COMPACT_ATOMS: atom_id res chain seq x y z
N MET A 1 12.61 -28.99 -8.01
CA MET A 1 11.53 -28.61 -7.08
C MET A 1 10.87 -27.41 -7.73
N SER A 2 9.59 -27.52 -8.08
CA SER A 2 8.90 -26.55 -8.95
C SER A 2 8.79 -25.19 -8.28
N ASP A 3 9.61 -24.26 -8.76
CA ASP A 3 9.58 -22.84 -8.45
C ASP A 3 8.39 -22.20 -9.18
N ASP A 4 7.17 -22.48 -8.72
CA ASP A 4 5.97 -21.95 -9.36
C ASP A 4 4.93 -21.53 -8.31
N TYR A 5 5.39 -20.88 -7.23
CA TYR A 5 4.54 -19.85 -6.63
C TYR A 5 4.56 -18.66 -7.60
N GLN A 6 3.77 -18.78 -8.67
CA GLN A 6 3.45 -17.65 -9.52
C GLN A 6 2.60 -16.69 -8.69
N ILE A 7 3.27 -15.82 -7.94
CA ILE A 7 2.63 -14.68 -7.33
C ILE A 7 2.06 -13.85 -8.47
N GLU A 8 0.72 -13.81 -8.53
CA GLU A 8 -0.03 -13.03 -9.51
C GLU A 8 0.05 -11.57 -9.12
N ILE A 9 0.95 -10.83 -9.77
CA ILE A 9 1.12 -9.41 -9.53
C ILE A 9 -0.09 -8.68 -10.14
N PRO A 10 -0.88 -7.93 -9.37
CA PRO A 10 -2.02 -7.22 -9.89
C PRO A 10 -1.57 -6.09 -10.83
N PRO A 11 -2.35 -5.78 -11.88
CA PRO A 11 -2.02 -4.72 -12.82
C PRO A 11 -1.86 -3.35 -12.15
N SER A 12 -2.53 -3.13 -11.02
CA SER A 12 -2.40 -1.93 -10.18
C SER A 12 -0.98 -1.72 -9.65
N PHE A 13 -0.29 -2.81 -9.28
CA PHE A 13 1.11 -2.74 -8.83
C PHE A 13 2.06 -2.67 -10.02
N PHE A 14 1.77 -3.43 -11.07
CA PHE A 14 2.53 -3.40 -12.31
C PHE A 14 2.62 -2.00 -12.92
N ALA A 15 1.52 -1.23 -12.84
CA ALA A 15 1.44 0.15 -13.28
C ALA A 15 2.46 1.09 -12.60
N LEU A 16 2.92 0.76 -11.38
CA LEU A 16 3.95 1.53 -10.66
C LEU A 16 5.34 1.37 -11.28
N PHE A 17 5.60 0.21 -11.89
CA PHE A 17 6.90 -0.17 -12.47
C PHE A 17 6.91 -0.10 -14.00
N THR A 18 5.81 0.31 -14.63
CA THR A 18 5.72 0.47 -16.09
C THR A 18 5.63 1.92 -16.53
N ASP A 19 6.25 2.21 -17.67
CA ASP A 19 6.08 3.48 -18.37
C ASP A 19 4.71 3.61 -19.06
N ARG A 20 4.40 4.81 -19.58
CA ARG A 20 3.29 5.09 -20.53
C ARG A 20 3.22 4.11 -21.71
N ARG A 21 4.33 3.46 -22.06
CA ARG A 21 4.43 2.41 -23.11
C ARG A 21 4.30 0.97 -22.59
N GLN A 22 3.92 0.75 -21.33
CA GLN A 22 3.86 -0.56 -20.67
C GLN A 22 5.21 -1.32 -20.66
N ARG A 23 6.33 -0.60 -20.81
CA ARG A 23 7.66 -1.18 -20.60
C ARG A 23 8.00 -1.11 -19.12
N LEU A 24 8.35 -2.25 -18.55
CA LEU A 24 8.87 -2.31 -17.20
C LEU A 24 10.22 -1.58 -17.11
N TYR A 25 10.38 -0.73 -16.11
CA TYR A 25 11.67 -0.13 -15.77
C TYR A 25 12.63 -1.15 -15.14
N GLU A 26 12.07 -2.14 -14.45
CA GLU A 26 12.80 -3.19 -13.72
C GLU A 26 12.43 -4.59 -14.22
N PRO A 27 13.32 -5.59 -14.09
CA PRO A 27 12.97 -6.96 -14.46
C PRO A 27 11.81 -7.48 -13.60
N ILE A 28 10.93 -8.29 -14.20
CA ILE A 28 9.74 -8.85 -13.56
C ILE A 28 10.02 -9.56 -12.23
N ALA A 29 11.20 -10.17 -12.10
CA ALA A 29 11.65 -10.81 -10.87
C ALA A 29 11.77 -9.82 -9.70
N VAL A 30 12.30 -8.61 -9.95
CA VAL A 30 12.40 -7.56 -8.93
C VAL A 30 11.02 -7.01 -8.58
N VAL A 31 10.16 -6.80 -9.59
CA VAL A 31 8.77 -6.37 -9.34
C VAL A 31 8.01 -7.38 -8.49
N ARG A 32 8.22 -8.70 -8.72
CA ARG A 32 7.63 -9.76 -7.89
C ARG A 32 8.12 -9.69 -6.46
N GLU A 33 9.43 -9.55 -6.25
CA GLU A 33 10.00 -9.43 -4.90
C GLU A 33 9.46 -8.19 -4.19
N ARG A 34 9.44 -7.03 -4.86
CA ARG A 34 8.85 -5.79 -4.31
C ARG A 34 7.37 -5.96 -3.97
N TYR A 35 6.62 -6.62 -4.85
CA TYR A 35 5.20 -6.90 -4.65
C TYR A 35 4.98 -7.76 -3.41
N GLU A 36 5.72 -8.85 -3.25
CA GLU A 36 5.61 -9.75 -2.10
C GLU A 36 5.88 -8.99 -0.78
N VAL A 37 6.94 -8.17 -0.75
CA VAL A 37 7.26 -7.32 0.40
C VAL A 37 6.13 -6.32 0.69
N CYS A 38 5.57 -5.68 -0.33
CA CYS A 38 4.46 -4.74 -0.17
C CYS A 38 3.17 -5.43 0.31
N GLU A 39 2.89 -6.64 -0.20
CA GLU A 39 1.71 -7.42 0.18
C GLU A 39 1.82 -7.93 1.63
N ASP A 40 2.96 -8.48 2.03
CA ASP A 40 3.22 -8.90 3.40
C ASP A 40 3.11 -7.72 4.37
N LEU A 41 3.71 -6.59 4.01
CA LEU A 41 3.63 -5.37 4.80
C LEU A 41 2.20 -4.87 4.94
N ALA A 42 1.40 -4.86 3.87
CA ALA A 42 -0.01 -4.47 3.93
C ALA A 42 -0.78 -5.39 4.90
N ASN A 43 -0.59 -6.71 4.83
CA ASN A 43 -1.20 -7.67 5.74
C ASN A 43 -0.77 -7.45 7.19
N HIS A 44 0.51 -7.16 7.45
CA HIS A 44 1.00 -6.85 8.79
C HIS A 44 0.34 -5.57 9.32
N LEU A 45 0.25 -4.53 8.48
CA LEU A 45 -0.34 -3.24 8.83
C LEU A 45 -1.83 -3.35 9.15
N VAL A 46 -2.56 -4.33 8.60
CA VAL A 46 -3.97 -4.60 8.98
C VAL A 46 -4.09 -4.81 10.49
N GLN A 47 -3.24 -5.68 11.06
CA GLN A 47 -3.28 -5.96 12.50
C GLN A 47 -2.89 -4.73 13.33
N GLN A 48 -1.92 -3.95 12.86
CA GLN A 48 -1.51 -2.71 13.51
C GLN A 48 -2.65 -1.66 13.45
N ALA A 49 -3.30 -1.50 12.31
CA ALA A 49 -4.40 -0.56 12.11
C ALA A 49 -5.61 -0.90 13.00
N LEU A 50 -6.00 -2.17 13.09
CA LEU A 50 -7.06 -2.63 13.99
C LEU A 50 -6.71 -2.37 15.46
N THR A 51 -5.45 -2.58 15.84
CA THR A 51 -4.97 -2.29 17.20
C THR A 51 -5.08 -0.80 17.51
N LEU A 52 -4.61 0.07 16.60
CA LEU A 52 -4.72 1.53 16.74
C LEU A 52 -6.17 1.98 16.83
N HIS A 53 -7.04 1.45 15.96
CA HIS A 53 -8.46 1.78 15.94
C HIS A 53 -9.14 1.45 17.28
N HIS A 54 -8.81 0.29 17.87
CA HIS A 54 -9.35 -0.11 19.17
C HIS A 54 -8.78 0.66 20.36
N VAL A 55 -7.50 1.09 20.30
CA VAL A 55 -6.81 1.72 21.45
C VAL A 55 -7.01 3.23 21.48
N GLU A 56 -6.94 3.91 20.34
CA GLU A 56 -6.91 5.37 20.27
C GLU A 56 -8.21 5.99 19.71
N VAL A 57 -9.15 5.18 19.19
CA VAL A 57 -10.35 5.63 18.42
C VAL A 57 -10.07 6.67 17.29
N PRO A 58 -8.91 6.64 16.58
CA PRO A 58 -8.72 7.52 15.43
C PRO A 58 -9.65 7.10 14.29
N SER A 59 -10.02 8.07 13.47
CA SER A 59 -10.79 7.82 12.25
C SER A 59 -9.97 6.95 11.29
N GLU A 60 -10.62 6.13 10.48
CA GLU A 60 -9.96 5.25 9.49
C GLU A 60 -8.98 6.05 8.61
N VAL A 61 -9.39 7.26 8.20
CA VAL A 61 -8.57 8.21 7.43
C VAL A 61 -7.30 8.63 8.19
N GLU A 62 -7.39 8.87 9.49
CA GLU A 62 -6.22 9.24 10.31
C GLU A 62 -5.24 8.09 10.47
N ILE A 63 -5.75 6.86 10.62
CA ILE A 63 -4.90 5.65 10.70
C ILE A 63 -4.16 5.46 9.38
N LEU A 64 -4.89 5.51 8.25
CA LEU A 64 -4.29 5.39 6.91
C LEU A 64 -3.29 6.51 6.65
N GLY A 65 -3.61 7.75 7.04
CA GLY A 65 -2.70 8.89 6.92
C GLY A 65 -1.42 8.74 7.74
N LYS A 66 -1.52 8.27 8.99
CA LYS A 66 -0.36 7.98 9.86
C LYS A 66 0.52 6.88 9.25
N ILE A 67 -0.08 5.80 8.77
CA ILE A 67 0.65 4.68 8.16
C ILE A 67 1.35 5.14 6.88
N HIS A 68 0.64 5.84 5.98
CA HIS A 68 1.22 6.40 4.77
C HIS A 68 2.37 7.36 5.05
N ALA A 69 2.21 8.24 6.04
CA ALA A 69 3.27 9.18 6.45
C ALA A 69 4.51 8.44 6.98
N GLY A 70 4.34 7.34 7.70
CA GLY A 70 5.46 6.47 8.13
C GLY A 70 6.15 5.78 6.95
N LEU A 71 5.38 5.28 5.98
CA LEU A 71 5.92 4.65 4.78
C LEU A 71 6.62 5.65 3.84
N ALA A 72 6.12 6.88 3.76
CA ALA A 72 6.71 7.97 2.97
C ALA A 72 7.81 8.75 3.71
N ALA A 73 8.13 8.38 4.95
CA ALA A 73 9.14 9.06 5.74
C ALA A 73 10.54 8.91 5.13
N THR A 74 11.36 9.97 5.27
CA THR A 74 12.75 10.01 4.79
C THR A 74 13.59 8.96 5.54
N GLY A 75 13.77 7.79 4.94
CA GLY A 75 14.43 6.63 5.55
C GLY A 75 13.74 5.29 5.28
N SER A 76 12.49 5.32 4.81
CA SER A 76 11.80 4.12 4.34
C SER A 76 12.42 3.61 3.04
N SER A 77 12.48 2.27 2.90
CA SER A 77 12.94 1.60 1.68
C SER A 77 11.92 1.63 0.55
N PHE A 78 10.76 2.24 0.78
CA PHE A 78 9.64 2.33 -0.14
C PHE A 78 9.61 3.69 -0.84
N SER A 79 9.32 3.64 -2.13
CA SER A 79 9.01 4.83 -2.94
C SER A 79 7.65 5.41 -2.52
N PRO A 80 7.39 6.70 -2.74
CA PRO A 80 6.09 7.30 -2.47
C PRO A 80 4.93 6.57 -3.19
N ALA A 81 5.20 6.02 -4.39
CA ALA A 81 4.23 5.25 -5.16
C ALA A 81 3.91 3.89 -4.50
N GLU A 82 4.93 3.22 -3.95
CA GLU A 82 4.76 1.95 -3.21
C GLU A 82 4.02 2.19 -1.90
N ALA A 83 4.39 3.25 -1.15
CA ALA A 83 3.71 3.64 0.07
C ALA A 83 2.21 3.90 -0.15
N GLN A 84 1.87 4.61 -1.24
CA GLN A 84 0.48 4.85 -1.63
C GLN A 84 -0.23 3.54 -1.96
N TRP A 85 0.41 2.64 -2.70
CA TRP A 85 -0.17 1.35 -3.05
C TRP A 85 -0.43 0.47 -1.83
N VAL A 86 0.56 0.36 -0.92
CA VAL A 86 0.42 -0.40 0.33
C VAL A 86 -0.72 0.16 1.17
N THR A 87 -0.86 1.49 1.24
CA THR A 87 -1.94 2.13 2.00
C THR A 87 -3.33 1.87 1.38
N ARG A 88 -3.45 1.91 0.05
CA ARG A 88 -4.69 1.53 -0.64
C ARG A 88 -5.03 0.06 -0.39
N ARG A 89 -4.03 -0.82 -0.52
CA ARG A 89 -4.21 -2.25 -0.28
C ARG A 89 -4.66 -2.54 1.15
N LEU A 90 -4.06 -1.85 2.13
CA LEU A 90 -4.45 -1.91 3.53
C LEU A 90 -5.92 -1.50 3.73
N ALA A 91 -6.34 -0.38 3.13
CA ALA A 91 -7.73 0.08 3.19
C ALA A 91 -8.70 -0.96 2.59
N GLU A 92 -8.37 -1.51 1.42
CA GLU A 92 -9.16 -2.58 0.79
C GLU A 92 -9.29 -3.82 1.70
N LEU A 93 -8.21 -4.25 2.33
CA LEU A 93 -8.20 -5.43 3.23
C LEU A 93 -9.05 -5.21 4.49
N LEU A 94 -9.05 -3.98 5.01
CA LEU A 94 -9.88 -3.59 6.16
C LEU A 94 -11.34 -3.31 5.78
N GLY A 95 -11.65 -3.22 4.48
CA GLY A 95 -12.94 -2.76 3.98
C GLY A 95 -13.18 -1.26 4.21
N TRP A 96 -12.12 -0.49 4.42
CA TRP A 96 -12.16 0.96 4.58
C TRP A 96 -12.26 1.63 3.19
N GLY A 97 -12.87 2.81 3.14
CA GLY A 97 -13.00 3.56 1.89
C GLY A 97 -11.64 3.85 1.24
N ASP A 98 -11.60 3.99 -0.09
CA ASP A 98 -10.35 4.37 -0.78
C ASP A 98 -9.82 5.66 -0.14
N PRO A 99 -8.56 5.67 0.33
CA PRO A 99 -7.95 6.88 0.84
C PRO A 99 -7.75 7.80 -0.37
N SER A 100 -8.79 8.58 -0.65
CA SER A 100 -8.73 9.69 -1.57
C SER A 100 -7.82 10.71 -0.92
N PHE A 101 -6.50 10.57 -1.12
CA PHE A 101 -5.49 11.56 -0.69
C PHE A 101 -5.69 12.93 -1.35
N ASP A 102 -6.72 13.07 -2.21
CA ASP A 102 -7.15 14.25 -2.93
C ASP A 102 -8.44 14.89 -2.36
N ASP A 103 -8.93 14.48 -1.18
CA ASP A 103 -10.11 15.14 -0.59
C ASP A 103 -9.73 16.22 0.45
N PRO A 104 -9.70 17.51 0.09
CA PRO A 104 -9.60 18.61 1.05
C PRO A 104 -10.91 18.88 1.83
N THR A 105 -11.91 17.98 1.76
CA THR A 105 -13.30 18.24 2.15
C THR A 105 -13.80 17.27 3.23
N HIS A 106 -12.99 16.99 4.25
CA HIS A 106 -13.55 16.50 5.52
C HIS A 106 -13.65 17.67 6.52
N ALA A 107 -14.66 18.51 6.32
CA ALA A 107 -15.20 19.37 7.36
C ALA A 107 -16.47 18.68 7.91
N PRO A 108 -16.47 18.18 9.16
CA PRO A 108 -17.71 17.79 9.81
C PRO A 108 -18.47 19.05 10.25
N ASP A 109 -19.79 19.05 10.03
CA ASP A 109 -20.76 19.97 10.66
C ASP A 109 -20.96 19.61 12.14
#